data_AF-A0A483MW14-F1
#
_entry.id   AF-A0A483MW14-F1
#
_cell.length_a   1.000
_cell.length_b   1.000
_cell.length_c   1.000
_cell.angle_alpha   90.00
_cell.angle_beta   90.00
_cell.angle_gamma   90.00
#
_symmetry.space_group_name_H-M   'P 1'
#
loop_
_entity.id
_entity.type
_entity.pdbx_description
1 polymer ?
#
loop_
_entity_poly.entity_id
_entity_poly.type
_entity_poly.pdbx_seq_one_letter_code
_entity_poly.pdbx_strand_id
1 'polypeptide(L)'
;MIIDVEKLVKQLGKPYHEIYSHGLIPYKTKPYGPIDEDEAELDMKREEILLVFTNNSEKNLTEITLRLEDKGKTDWVFPNPMPFGMEPVMTQLWVRERFGLPMIYADAEIIMTIYMGVKEVYALPTPHQYIAAAFTYNKDLFAETVTFYPLERAKEIQAVLEKKRLES
;
A
#
# COMPACT_ATOMS: atom_id res chain seq x y z
N MET A 1 -6.93 11.29 -14.74
CA MET A 1 -6.71 12.50 -13.91
C MET A 1 -5.44 12.25 -13.12
N ILE A 2 -4.60 13.25 -12.90
CA ILE A 2 -3.39 13.05 -12.10
C ILE A 2 -3.75 13.20 -10.63
N ILE A 3 -3.42 12.19 -9.82
CA ILE A 3 -3.59 12.19 -8.37
C ILE A 3 -2.26 12.56 -7.72
N ASP A 4 -2.31 13.50 -6.78
CA ASP A 4 -1.19 13.76 -5.86
C ASP A 4 -1.18 12.65 -4.80
N VAL A 5 -0.49 11.55 -5.14
CA VAL A 5 -0.43 10.35 -4.29
C VAL A 5 0.22 10.66 -2.95
N GLU A 6 1.25 11.51 -2.94
CA GLU A 6 1.94 11.86 -1.69
C GLU A 6 1.01 12.60 -0.73
N LYS A 7 0.26 13.59 -1.25
CA LYS A 7 -0.72 14.31 -0.44
C LYS A 7 -1.85 13.41 0.05
N LEU A 8 -2.25 12.42 -0.75
CA LEU A 8 -3.24 11.41 -0.37
C LEU A 8 -2.71 10.49 0.74
N VAL A 9 -1.47 10.00 0.64
CA VAL A 9 -0.84 9.17 1.70
C VAL A 9 -0.72 9.94 3.01
N LYS A 10 -0.46 11.24 2.97
CA LYS A 10 -0.47 12.09 4.16
C LYS A 10 -1.86 12.23 4.82
N GLN A 11 -2.93 11.71 4.21
CA GLN A 11 -4.27 11.64 4.81
C GLN A 11 -4.59 10.30 5.49
N LEU A 12 -3.62 9.39 5.62
CA LEU A 12 -3.84 8.16 6.40
C LEU A 12 -4.38 8.49 7.81
N GLY A 13 -5.39 7.74 8.24
CA GLY A 13 -6.15 7.95 9.47
C GLY A 13 -7.27 8.99 9.38
N LYS A 14 -7.38 9.76 8.29
CA LYS A 14 -8.43 10.77 8.12
C LYS A 14 -9.73 10.16 7.60
N PRO A 15 -10.89 10.73 7.97
CA PRO A 15 -12.18 10.26 7.50
C PRO A 15 -12.39 10.61 6.02
N TYR A 16 -13.07 9.73 5.27
CA TYR A 16 -13.34 9.87 3.84
C TYR A 16 -13.91 11.26 3.47
N HIS A 17 -14.83 11.80 4.26
CA HIS A 17 -15.47 13.08 3.96
C HIS A 17 -14.51 14.28 4.00
N GLU A 18 -13.49 14.26 4.86
CA GLU A 18 -12.43 15.29 4.93
C GLU A 18 -11.51 15.18 3.70
N ILE A 19 -11.14 13.96 3.32
CA ILE A 19 -10.28 13.72 2.14
C ILE A 19 -11.01 14.13 0.85
N TYR A 20 -12.29 13.81 0.75
CA TYR A 20 -13.15 14.17 -0.37
C TYR A 20 -13.34 15.68 -0.48
N SER A 21 -13.58 16.38 0.64
CA SER A 21 -13.76 17.84 0.64
C SER A 21 -12.50 18.60 0.22
N HIS A 22 -11.31 18.03 0.48
CA HIS A 22 -10.03 18.54 -0.03
C HIS A 22 -9.79 18.26 -1.52
N GLY A 23 -10.71 17.54 -2.20
CA GLY A 23 -10.62 17.25 -3.64
C GLY A 23 -9.56 16.21 -4.01
N LEU A 24 -9.08 15.42 -3.06
CA LEU A 24 -8.04 14.40 -3.30
C LEU A 24 -8.60 13.10 -3.90
N ILE A 25 -9.90 12.87 -3.78
CA ILE A 25 -10.62 11.76 -4.40
C ILE A 25 -11.56 12.32 -5.47
N PRO A 26 -11.39 11.96 -6.75
CA PRO A 26 -12.16 12.57 -7.85
C PRO A 26 -13.56 11.97 -8.00
N TYR A 27 -13.85 10.86 -7.32
CA TYR A 27 -15.05 10.08 -7.49
C TYR A 27 -16.14 10.47 -6.49
N LYS A 28 -17.38 10.55 -6.97
CA LYS A 28 -18.57 10.68 -6.11
C LYS A 28 -18.94 9.36 -5.42
N THR A 29 -18.48 8.23 -5.97
CA THR A 29 -18.66 6.92 -5.38
C THR A 29 -17.98 6.88 -4.03
N LYS A 30 -18.70 6.41 -3.00
CA LYS A 30 -18.20 6.28 -1.64
C LYS A 30 -17.52 4.92 -1.43
N PRO A 31 -16.59 4.81 -0.48
CA PRO A 31 -16.04 3.53 -0.06
C PRO A 31 -17.14 2.60 0.44
N TYR A 32 -17.08 1.33 0.05
CA TYR A 32 -18.08 0.33 0.36
C TYR A 32 -17.45 -0.94 0.93
N GLY A 33 -18.07 -1.49 1.97
CA GLY A 33 -17.75 -2.79 2.56
C GLY A 33 -19.05 -3.47 3.01
N PRO A 34 -19.22 -4.78 2.82
CA PRO A 34 -20.32 -5.58 3.39
C PRO A 34 -20.47 -5.39 4.91
N ILE A 35 -21.68 -5.57 5.46
CA ILE A 35 -21.97 -5.30 6.89
C ILE A 35 -21.13 -6.17 7.84
N ASP A 36 -20.72 -7.35 7.39
CA ASP A 36 -19.93 -8.34 8.13
C ASP A 36 -18.41 -8.19 7.94
N GLU A 37 -17.96 -7.17 7.21
CA GLU A 37 -16.54 -6.86 7.03
C GLU A 37 -16.13 -5.61 7.82
N ASP A 38 -14.90 -5.60 8.32
CA ASP A 38 -14.34 -4.45 9.05
C ASP A 38 -13.75 -3.37 8.12
N GLU A 39 -13.61 -3.67 6.83
CA GLU A 39 -12.98 -2.80 5.83
C GLU A 39 -13.97 -2.41 4.73
N ALA A 40 -13.78 -1.21 4.19
CA ALA A 40 -14.53 -0.67 3.08
C ALA A 40 -13.57 -0.13 2.02
N GLU A 41 -13.81 -0.46 0.77
CA GLU A 41 -12.89 -0.19 -0.32
C GLU A 41 -13.42 0.85 -1.30
N LEU A 42 -12.50 1.59 -1.90
CA LEU A 42 -12.73 2.41 -3.09
C LEU A 42 -11.62 2.14 -4.11
N ASP A 43 -11.95 1.35 -5.14
CA ASP A 43 -11.02 0.99 -6.21
C ASP A 43 -10.99 2.05 -7.32
N MET A 44 -9.94 2.86 -7.34
CA MET A 44 -9.67 3.91 -8.33
C MET A 44 -8.91 3.33 -9.53
N LYS A 45 -9.53 2.39 -10.24
CA LYS A 45 -8.90 1.60 -11.32
C LYS A 45 -8.17 2.42 -12.37
N ARG A 46 -8.69 3.58 -12.75
CA ARG A 46 -8.06 4.44 -13.78
C ARG A 46 -6.75 5.05 -13.33
N GLU A 47 -6.58 5.21 -12.03
CA GLU A 47 -5.41 5.79 -11.40
C GLU A 47 -4.47 4.71 -10.83
N GLU A 48 -4.86 3.43 -10.91
CA GLU A 48 -4.15 2.28 -10.33
C GLU A 48 -3.96 2.39 -8.80
N ILE A 49 -4.98 2.92 -8.12
CA ILE A 49 -4.96 3.15 -6.67
C ILE A 49 -6.15 2.42 -6.03
N LEU A 50 -5.89 1.61 -5.02
CA LEU A 50 -6.91 1.07 -4.14
C LEU A 50 -6.84 1.80 -2.80
N LEU A 51 -7.98 2.31 -2.33
CA LEU A 51 -8.11 2.93 -1.01
C LEU A 51 -8.92 2.01 -0.11
N VAL A 52 -8.39 1.73 1.07
CA VAL A 52 -9.05 0.94 2.10
C VAL A 52 -9.36 1.83 3.30
N PHE A 53 -10.57 1.69 3.84
CA PHE A 53 -11.08 2.45 4.96
C PHE A 53 -11.65 1.52 6.02
N THR A 54 -11.79 1.99 7.26
CA THR A 54 -12.60 1.31 8.26
C THR A 54 -14.06 1.23 7.79
N ASN A 55 -14.75 0.11 8.02
CA ASN A 55 -16.15 -0.08 7.64
C ASN A 55 -17.14 0.39 8.71
N ASN A 56 -16.90 1.58 9.25
CA ASN A 56 -17.78 2.23 10.21
C ASN A 56 -18.38 3.52 9.61
N SER A 57 -19.07 4.31 10.43
CA SER A 57 -19.65 5.59 9.99
C SER A 57 -18.61 6.63 9.58
N GLU A 58 -17.43 6.62 10.19
CA GLU A 58 -16.38 7.62 9.96
C GLU A 58 -15.60 7.36 8.66
N LYS A 59 -15.42 6.08 8.29
CA LYS A 59 -14.65 5.65 7.12
C LYS A 59 -13.24 6.26 7.15
N ASN A 60 -12.45 5.93 8.17
CA ASN A 60 -11.08 6.42 8.29
C ASN A 60 -10.16 5.67 7.33
N LEU A 61 -9.33 6.38 6.56
CA LEU A 61 -8.42 5.78 5.58
C LEU A 61 -7.34 4.97 6.28
N THR A 62 -7.27 3.67 6.01
CA THR A 62 -6.35 2.74 6.67
C THR A 62 -5.19 2.36 5.76
N GLU A 63 -5.45 2.18 4.46
CA GLU A 63 -4.43 1.78 3.49
C GLU A 63 -4.62 2.44 2.14
N ILE A 64 -3.49 2.62 1.44
CA ILE A 64 -3.45 3.07 0.05
C ILE A 64 -2.50 2.14 -0.70
N THR A 65 -3.00 1.42 -1.70
CA THR A 65 -2.19 0.52 -2.53
C THR A 65 -2.04 1.10 -3.93
N LEU A 66 -0.80 1.22 -4.41
CA LEU A 66 -0.49 1.54 -5.81
C LEU A 66 -0.19 0.24 -6.55
N ARG A 67 -0.79 0.06 -7.73
CA ARG A 67 -0.51 -1.07 -8.62
C ARG A 67 0.49 -0.61 -9.67
N LEU A 68 1.74 -1.06 -9.53
CA LEU A 68 2.88 -0.59 -10.32
C LEU A 68 3.10 -1.43 -11.59
N GLU A 69 2.60 -2.66 -11.61
CA GLU A 69 2.70 -3.57 -12.73
C GLU A 69 1.31 -4.02 -13.21
N ASP A 70 1.16 -4.15 -14.53
CA ASP A 70 0.04 -4.83 -15.18
C ASP A 70 0.62 -6.02 -15.95
N LYS A 71 0.41 -7.25 -15.44
CA LYS A 71 0.92 -8.50 -16.03
C LYS A 71 0.48 -8.70 -17.50
N GLY A 72 -0.55 -7.99 -17.97
CA GLY A 72 -1.01 -8.01 -19.35
C GLY A 72 -0.33 -7.01 -20.28
N LYS A 73 0.55 -6.13 -19.78
CA LYS A 73 1.15 -5.03 -20.54
C LYS A 73 2.65 -4.88 -20.25
N THR A 74 3.48 -5.07 -21.27
CA THR A 74 4.95 -5.07 -21.16
C THR A 74 5.59 -3.69 -20.96
N ASP A 75 4.91 -2.61 -21.36
CA ASP A 75 5.41 -1.23 -21.25
C ASP A 75 4.55 -0.37 -20.30
N TRP A 76 3.95 -1.02 -19.30
CA TRP A 76 3.10 -0.33 -18.34
C TRP A 76 3.91 0.59 -17.43
N VAL A 77 3.40 1.81 -17.22
CA VAL A 77 3.98 2.78 -16.29
C VAL A 77 2.85 3.31 -15.42
N PHE A 78 3.10 3.34 -14.11
CA PHE A 78 2.16 3.91 -13.14
C PHE A 78 1.76 5.35 -13.54
N PRO A 79 0.46 5.68 -13.64
CA PRO A 79 0.00 6.89 -14.32
C PRO A 79 0.11 8.18 -13.49
N ASN A 80 0.58 8.12 -12.24
CA ASN A 80 0.66 9.27 -11.34
C ASN A 80 2.12 9.50 -10.87
N PRO A 81 2.46 10.72 -10.45
CA PRO A 81 3.74 10.99 -9.79
C PRO A 81 3.94 10.08 -8.57
N MET A 82 5.12 9.49 -8.49
CA MET A 82 5.48 8.63 -7.37
C MET A 82 5.70 9.45 -6.09
N PRO A 83 5.16 9.01 -4.94
CA PRO A 83 5.31 9.73 -3.70
C PRO A 83 6.70 9.53 -3.09
N PHE A 84 7.12 10.44 -2.22
CA PHE A 84 8.30 10.29 -1.37
C PHE A 84 9.62 10.07 -2.13
N GLY A 85 9.70 10.56 -3.38
CA GLY A 85 10.87 10.40 -4.24
C GLY A 85 11.13 8.96 -4.68
N MET A 86 10.10 8.11 -4.65
CA MET A 86 10.13 6.76 -5.24
C MET A 86 10.16 6.82 -6.76
N GLU A 87 10.56 5.72 -7.39
CA GLU A 87 10.58 5.56 -8.84
C GLU A 87 9.41 4.71 -9.33
N PRO A 88 8.90 4.93 -10.55
CA PRO A 88 7.75 4.17 -11.07
C PRO A 88 8.09 2.69 -11.32
N VAL A 89 9.36 2.36 -11.48
CA VAL A 89 9.87 0.99 -11.64
C VAL A 89 10.99 0.81 -10.63
N MET A 90 10.79 -0.10 -9.66
CA MET A 90 11.74 -0.33 -8.57
C MET A 90 12.03 -1.81 -8.47
N THR A 91 13.30 -2.18 -8.41
CA THR A 91 13.73 -3.54 -8.03
C THR A 91 13.84 -3.64 -6.51
N GLN A 92 13.78 -4.85 -5.97
CA GLN A 92 14.07 -5.10 -4.55
C GLN A 92 15.42 -4.53 -4.12
N LEU A 93 16.43 -4.61 -4.99
CA LEU A 93 17.75 -4.04 -4.71
C LEU A 93 17.67 -2.51 -4.55
N TRP A 94 17.02 -1.82 -5.49
CA TRP A 94 16.82 -0.37 -5.43
C TRP A 94 16.09 0.04 -4.12
N VAL A 95 15.05 -0.72 -3.73
CA VAL A 95 14.30 -0.45 -2.50
C VAL A 95 15.23 -0.60 -1.29
N ARG A 96 15.98 -1.70 -1.19
CA ARG A 96 16.91 -1.92 -0.06
C ARG A 96 18.04 -0.90 0.00
N GLU A 97 18.56 -0.43 -1.14
CA GLU A 97 19.57 0.64 -1.17
C GLU A 97 19.02 1.97 -0.64
N ARG A 98 17.73 2.23 -0.86
CA ARG A 98 17.06 3.49 -0.47
C ARG A 98 16.53 3.46 0.98
N PHE A 99 15.99 2.33 1.41
CA PHE A 99 15.29 2.18 2.70
C PHE A 99 16.05 1.35 3.74
N GLY A 100 17.13 0.67 3.35
CA GLY A 100 17.90 -0.22 4.21
C GLY A 100 17.33 -1.63 4.27
N LEU A 101 17.39 -2.27 5.45
CA LEU A 101 16.80 -3.59 5.66
C LEU A 101 15.32 -3.46 6.06
N PRO A 102 14.46 -4.39 5.60
CA PRO A 102 13.05 -4.36 5.96
C PRO A 102 12.83 -4.69 7.43
N MET A 103 11.83 -4.05 8.04
CA MET A 103 11.37 -4.41 9.40
C MET A 103 10.53 -5.70 9.40
N ILE A 104 9.84 -5.99 8.29
CA ILE A 104 9.13 -7.24 8.09
C ILE A 104 9.54 -7.80 6.74
N TYR A 105 9.92 -9.08 6.74
CA TYR A 105 10.23 -9.86 5.55
C TYR A 105 9.38 -11.13 5.55
N ALA A 106 8.75 -11.41 4.41
CA ALA A 106 8.08 -12.67 4.13
C ALA A 106 8.53 -13.20 2.77
N ASP A 107 8.92 -14.47 2.73
CA ASP A 107 9.28 -15.17 1.50
C ASP A 107 8.09 -15.29 0.55
N ALA A 108 8.40 -15.48 -0.74
CA ALA A 108 7.39 -15.79 -1.73
C ALA A 108 6.73 -17.15 -1.41
N GLU A 109 5.42 -17.23 -1.62
CA GLU A 109 4.62 -18.42 -1.39
C GLU A 109 3.74 -18.71 -2.60
N ILE A 110 3.49 -19.98 -2.89
CA ILE A 110 2.49 -20.39 -3.88
C ILE A 110 1.31 -20.96 -3.11
N ILE A 111 0.19 -20.23 -3.13
CA ILE A 111 -1.06 -20.70 -2.53
C ILE A 111 -1.96 -21.19 -3.66
N MET A 112 -2.19 -22.51 -3.69
CA MET A 112 -2.84 -23.21 -4.80
C MET A 112 -2.12 -22.97 -6.14
N THR A 113 -2.60 -22.04 -6.96
CA THR A 113 -2.02 -21.68 -8.27
C THR A 113 -1.57 -20.23 -8.33
N ILE A 114 -1.74 -19.47 -7.24
CA ILE A 114 -1.45 -18.04 -7.18
C ILE A 114 -0.06 -17.86 -6.58
N TYR A 115 0.82 -17.20 -7.33
CA TYR A 115 2.12 -16.77 -6.83
C TYR A 115 1.95 -15.50 -6.00
N MET A 116 2.26 -15.60 -4.72
CA MET A 116 2.43 -14.48 -3.81
C MET A 116 3.93 -14.20 -3.73
N GLY A 117 4.38 -13.09 -4.29
CA GLY A 117 5.81 -12.78 -4.26
C GLY A 117 6.31 -12.33 -2.90
N VAL A 118 7.61 -12.08 -2.83
CA VAL A 118 8.28 -11.60 -1.62
C VAL A 118 7.58 -10.34 -1.12
N LYS A 119 7.41 -10.23 0.19
CA LYS A 119 6.89 -9.02 0.83
C LYS A 119 7.91 -8.42 1.77
N GLU A 120 8.09 -7.11 1.66
CA GLU A 120 8.98 -6.33 2.51
C GLU A 120 8.31 -5.08 3.00
N VAL A 121 8.44 -4.79 4.29
CA VAL A 121 7.88 -3.58 4.91
C VAL A 121 9.00 -2.72 5.44
N TYR A 122 8.92 -1.42 5.18
CA TYR A 122 9.87 -0.41 5.63
C TYR A 122 9.12 0.75 6.29
N ALA A 123 9.74 1.38 7.29
CA ALA A 123 9.34 2.72 7.69
C ALA A 123 9.86 3.72 6.66
N LEU A 124 9.07 4.74 6.32
CA LEU A 124 9.55 5.80 5.42
C LEU A 124 10.66 6.64 6.09
N PRO A 125 11.61 7.21 5.32
CA PRO A 125 12.62 8.11 5.84
C PRO A 125 12.05 9.41 6.43
N THR A 126 12.88 10.14 7.17
CA THR A 126 12.55 11.49 7.67
C THR A 126 12.08 12.40 6.52
N PRO A 127 10.98 13.16 6.67
CA PRO A 127 10.18 13.39 7.90
C PRO A 127 8.94 12.49 8.04
N HIS A 128 8.81 11.42 7.25
CA HIS A 128 7.58 10.62 7.12
C HIS A 128 7.61 9.29 7.89
N GLN A 129 8.45 9.18 8.91
CA GLN A 129 8.69 7.94 9.66
C GLN A 129 7.44 7.32 10.32
N TYR A 130 6.33 8.05 10.41
CA TYR A 130 5.04 7.55 10.92
C TYR A 130 4.25 6.73 9.89
N ILE A 131 4.76 6.59 8.66
CA ILE A 131 4.15 5.80 7.58
C ILE A 131 5.06 4.60 7.29
N ALA A 132 4.44 3.43 7.12
CA ALA A 132 5.07 2.25 6.57
C ALA A 132 4.75 2.13 5.07
N ALA A 133 5.70 1.58 4.30
CA ALA A 133 5.53 1.16 2.92
C ALA A 133 5.81 -0.34 2.83
N ALA A 134 4.80 -1.10 2.41
CA ALA A 134 4.89 -2.53 2.14
C ALA A 134 4.97 -2.77 0.64
N PHE A 135 6.07 -3.37 0.19
CA PHE A 135 6.29 -3.77 -1.18
C PHE A 135 5.94 -5.25 -1.34
N THR A 136 5.18 -5.57 -2.39
CA THR A 136 5.07 -6.95 -2.88
C THR A 136 5.77 -7.01 -4.24
N TYR A 137 6.71 -7.94 -4.38
CA TYR A 137 7.49 -8.09 -5.60
C TYR A 137 6.92 -9.16 -6.52
N ASN A 138 7.15 -9.02 -7.82
CA ASN A 138 6.89 -10.09 -8.79
C ASN A 138 8.02 -11.13 -8.79
N LYS A 139 7.95 -12.10 -9.71
CA LYS A 139 8.94 -13.20 -9.83
C LYS A 139 10.35 -12.72 -10.18
N ASP A 140 10.45 -11.56 -10.84
CA ASP A 140 11.71 -10.95 -11.27
C ASP A 140 12.22 -9.91 -10.26
N LEU A 141 11.60 -9.85 -9.07
CA LEU A 141 11.93 -8.94 -7.97
C LEU A 141 11.72 -7.46 -8.31
N PHE A 142 10.82 -7.15 -9.23
CA PHE A 142 10.29 -5.80 -9.42
C PHE A 142 9.08 -5.58 -8.51
N ALA A 143 8.94 -4.38 -7.97
CA ALA A 143 7.80 -4.02 -7.14
C ALA A 143 6.51 -4.07 -7.99
N GLU A 144 5.64 -5.03 -7.70
CA GLU A 144 4.32 -5.17 -8.34
C GLU A 144 3.31 -4.21 -7.68
N THR A 145 3.41 -4.07 -6.36
CA THR A 145 2.58 -3.14 -5.57
C THR A 145 3.40 -2.48 -4.47
N VAL A 146 2.95 -1.28 -4.09
CA VAL A 146 3.35 -0.64 -2.83
C VAL A 146 2.11 -0.21 -2.06
N THR A 147 2.01 -0.63 -0.80
CA THR A 147 0.91 -0.29 0.10
C THR A 147 1.41 0.57 1.24
N PHE A 148 0.77 1.72 1.45
CA PHE A 148 1.06 2.65 2.54
C PHE A 148 0.02 2.54 3.65
N TYR A 149 0.49 2.48 4.89
CA TYR A 149 -0.35 2.45 6.09
C TYR A 149 0.41 3.00 7.30
N PRO A 150 -0.25 3.32 8.43
CA PRO A 150 0.41 3.84 9.63
C PRO A 150 1.49 2.88 10.15
N LEU A 151 2.64 3.42 10.60
CA LEU A 151 3.75 2.61 11.13
C LEU A 151 3.30 1.72 12.30
N GLU A 152 2.35 2.18 13.11
CA GLU A 152 1.76 1.44 14.22
C GLU A 152 1.20 0.09 13.76
N ARG A 153 0.47 0.06 12.64
CA ARG A 153 -0.05 -1.18 12.05
C ARG A 153 1.08 -2.11 11.61
N ALA A 154 2.19 -1.58 11.10
CA ALA A 154 3.37 -2.40 10.78
C ALA A 154 3.95 -3.07 12.03
N LYS A 155 4.08 -2.32 13.14
CA LYS A 155 4.59 -2.86 14.41
C LYS A 155 3.70 -3.95 14.97
N GLU A 156 2.38 -3.79 14.87
CA GLU A 156 1.40 -4.82 15.27
C GLU A 156 1.58 -6.12 14.46
N ILE A 157 1.68 -5.99 13.13
CA ILE A 157 1.94 -7.14 12.24
C ILE A 157 3.25 -7.83 12.61
N GLN A 158 4.32 -7.05 12.81
CA GLN A 158 5.63 -7.58 13.20
C GLN A 158 5.53 -8.39 14.50
N ALA A 159 4.88 -7.85 15.53
CA ALA A 159 4.73 -8.52 16.82
C ALA A 159 3.95 -9.84 16.70
N VAL A 160 2.89 -9.89 15.88
CA VAL A 160 2.13 -11.12 15.61
C VAL A 160 2.99 -12.16 14.91
N LEU A 161 3.80 -11.76 13.92
CA LEU A 161 4.69 -12.67 13.20
C LEU A 161 5.80 -13.22 14.10
N GLU A 162 6.41 -12.38 14.94
CA GLU A 162 7.43 -12.81 15.91
C GLU A 162 6.85 -13.80 16.91
N LYS A 163 5.65 -13.55 17.44
CA LYS A 163 4.97 -14.48 18.33
C LYS A 163 4.75 -15.84 17.67
N LYS A 164 4.26 -15.88 16.43
CA LYS A 164 4.06 -17.13 15.68
C LYS A 164 5.35 -17.92 15.49
N ARG A 165 6.47 -17.25 15.25
CA ARG A 165 7.80 -17.88 15.10
C ARG A 165 8.32 -18.50 16.40
N LEU A 166 7.91 -17.98 17.55
CA LEU A 166 8.27 -18.54 18.86
C LEU A 166 7.39 -19.75 19.24
N GLU A 167 6.21 -19.87 18.64
CA GLU A 167 5.24 -20.94 18.90
C GLU A 167 5.39 -22.14 17.96
N SER A 168 6.15 -21.99 16.86
CA SER A 168 6.46 -23.02 15.85
C SER A 168 7.74 -23.78 16.16
#